data_AF-A0A1S0UFG9-F1
#
_entry.id   AF-A0A1S0UFG9-F1
#
_cell.length_a   1.000
_cell.length_b   1.000
_cell.length_c   1.000
_cell.angle_alpha   90.00
_cell.angle_beta   90.00
_cell.angle_gamma   90.00
#
_symmetry.space_group_name_H-M   'P 1'
#
loop_
_entity.id
_entity.type
_entity.pdbx_description
1 polymer ?
#
loop_
_entity_poly.entity_id
_entity_poly.type
_entity_poly.pdbx_seq_one_letter_code
_entity_poly.pdbx_strand_id
1 'polypeptide(L)'
;MASEILIKILRAIPRFTFDFHPAPKVFTLQFDSHYVQSLFLFVGAFLFIGAALLLTITITWICQCCIKQDTNVKSRRRVRQLSLVLFIISIICFFCLGICLFGNEHLNRSIMNSITSAEDISRNLLFADSQSNLLNDYCLKTVKQIDTLSTAVENAAEKTADINKTALHEFITVLDSVSQKVDLLGIDLTFLRKVLSGNVFFERSSLYTQRIELERWVLCATLLSIMLIVLFAGVIAFCRQSRKGAVVFSGLGFAIFIVGWLLLAVIFPTSMALVDFCADGTQFIREHMSNETMALFEFYRKCNPTVNHDNLPSVIHMDKISKELSDVREMSQKFDSKIGILFNNSREVVELIEQVKIINDGITVALKSMGSLETTVSCYTYHKDMLIMERSFCVDGIIGSSILLYCLILLEAFLFTLLLIVSKSWHLFARLQSDYVEVDEEDPFFPRGNDSTIPVDIYGSHVLNPRTRFANSLDRTEQSTGTTNATCGLANGSINNHTSASTALLNSNTESSTPPWHRGLTSQPTASSTANAPPAVGTSSMMHTAYQPNIDEPTTYQRRNYQEQFDV
;
A
#
# COMPACT_ATOMS: atom_id res chain seq x y z
N MET A 1 19.87 6.34 13.42
CA MET A 1 19.65 7.10 14.67
C MET A 1 18.23 6.95 15.23
N ALA A 2 17.18 7.47 14.56
CA ALA A 2 15.81 7.42 15.09
C ALA A 2 15.30 5.99 15.35
N SER A 3 15.49 5.08 14.38
CA SER A 3 15.20 3.64 14.52
C SER A 3 15.93 2.99 15.70
N GLU A 4 17.22 3.27 15.90
CA GLU A 4 17.99 2.73 17.04
C GLU A 4 17.46 3.20 18.40
N ILE A 5 16.97 4.45 18.48
CA ILE A 5 16.35 4.98 19.70
C ILE A 5 15.03 4.25 19.98
N LEU A 6 14.21 4.03 18.95
CA LEU A 6 12.98 3.23 19.05
C LEU A 6 13.27 1.78 19.47
N ILE A 7 14.27 1.13 18.85
CA ILE A 7 14.72 -0.22 19.22
C ILE A 7 15.17 -0.25 20.69
N LYS A 8 15.96 0.71 21.16
CA LYS A 8 16.41 0.79 22.56
C LYS A 8 15.25 0.96 23.54
N ILE A 9 14.28 1.82 23.23
CA ILE A 9 13.09 2.04 24.06
C ILE A 9 12.22 0.77 24.12
N LEU A 10 11.92 0.16 22.96
CA LEU A 10 11.02 -0.99 22.89
C LEU A 10 11.67 -2.29 23.37
N ARG A 11 13.00 -2.45 23.23
CA ARG A 11 13.75 -3.54 23.90
C ARG A 11 13.97 -3.29 25.40
N ALA A 12 13.76 -2.08 25.94
CA ALA A 12 13.80 -1.86 27.39
C ALA A 12 12.59 -2.49 28.11
N ILE A 13 11.46 -2.68 27.41
CA ILE A 13 10.26 -3.33 27.94
C ILE A 13 10.61 -4.78 28.39
N PRO A 14 10.28 -5.18 29.63
CA PRO A 14 10.56 -6.53 30.11
C PRO A 14 9.67 -7.56 29.41
N ARG A 15 10.22 -8.75 29.16
CA ARG A 15 9.51 -9.93 28.65
C ARG A 15 9.43 -10.98 29.76
N PHE A 16 8.31 -11.68 29.87
CA PHE A 16 8.03 -12.63 30.95
C PHE A 16 7.43 -13.92 30.41
N THR A 17 7.73 -15.05 31.06
CA THR A 17 7.01 -16.33 30.85
C THR A 17 5.66 -16.32 31.56
N PHE A 18 4.81 -17.32 31.31
CA PHE A 18 3.56 -17.49 32.07
C PHE A 18 3.80 -17.68 33.58
N ASP A 19 4.96 -18.19 33.98
CA ASP A 19 5.42 -18.29 35.37
C ASP A 19 5.99 -16.96 35.92
N PHE A 20 5.81 -15.85 35.20
CA PHE A 20 6.36 -14.51 35.50
C PHE A 20 7.89 -14.43 35.62
N HIS A 21 8.63 -15.43 35.12
CA HIS A 21 10.09 -15.39 35.08
C HIS A 21 10.57 -14.57 33.87
N PRO A 22 11.72 -13.87 33.94
CA PRO A 22 12.23 -13.09 32.81
C PRO A 22 12.50 -13.97 31.57
N ALA A 23 11.85 -13.65 30.45
CA ALA A 23 12.00 -14.39 29.19
C ALA A 23 13.17 -13.83 28.34
N PRO A 24 13.86 -14.67 27.55
CA PRO A 24 14.92 -14.23 26.66
C PRO A 24 14.39 -13.29 25.57
N LYS A 25 15.26 -12.39 25.08
CA LYS A 25 14.95 -11.43 23.99
C LYS A 25 15.35 -11.92 22.60
N VAL A 26 15.73 -13.18 22.48
CA VAL A 26 16.08 -13.85 21.22
C VAL A 26 14.80 -14.07 20.43
N PHE A 27 14.77 -13.62 19.17
CA PHE A 27 13.59 -13.75 18.32
C PHE A 27 13.40 -15.20 17.87
N THR A 28 12.21 -15.75 18.11
CA THR A 28 11.79 -17.05 17.57
C THR A 28 10.26 -17.10 17.42
N LEU A 29 9.78 -17.83 16.41
CA LEU A 29 8.35 -18.03 16.14
C LEU A 29 7.86 -19.44 16.52
N GLN A 30 8.67 -20.21 17.25
CA GLN A 30 8.27 -21.51 17.77
C GLN A 30 7.22 -21.32 18.88
N PHE A 31 6.02 -21.92 18.72
CA PHE A 31 4.88 -21.73 19.62
C PHE A 31 5.16 -22.10 21.08
N ASP A 32 5.95 -23.16 21.31
CA ASP A 32 6.31 -23.64 22.65
C ASP A 32 7.36 -22.76 23.35
N SER A 33 7.90 -21.74 22.68
CA SER A 33 8.97 -20.91 23.21
C SER A 33 8.50 -19.90 24.27
N HIS A 34 9.34 -19.68 25.28
CA HIS A 34 9.18 -18.61 26.26
C HIS A 34 9.07 -17.20 25.65
N TYR A 35 9.58 -17.00 24.43
CA TYR A 35 9.42 -15.75 23.69
C TYR A 35 7.97 -15.53 23.25
N VAL A 36 7.36 -16.53 22.60
CA VAL A 36 5.95 -16.48 22.17
C VAL A 36 5.00 -16.41 23.36
N GLN A 37 5.30 -17.09 24.48
CA GLN A 37 4.57 -16.92 25.75
C GLN A 37 4.54 -15.45 26.21
N SER A 38 5.68 -14.73 26.13
CA SER A 38 5.72 -13.30 26.49
C SER A 38 4.91 -12.42 25.54
N LEU A 39 4.80 -12.78 24.26
CA LEU A 39 3.93 -12.04 23.32
C LEU A 39 2.45 -12.22 23.69
N PHE A 40 2.03 -13.44 24.05
CA PHE A 40 0.67 -13.70 24.53
C PHE A 40 0.36 -12.98 25.87
N LEU A 41 1.34 -12.83 26.77
CA LEU A 41 1.15 -12.00 27.97
C LEU A 41 0.93 -10.52 27.64
N PHE A 42 1.57 -9.97 26.60
CA PHE A 42 1.27 -8.61 26.15
C PHE A 42 -0.16 -8.50 25.58
N VAL A 43 -0.62 -9.47 24.78
CA VAL A 43 -2.03 -9.54 24.32
C VAL A 43 -2.97 -9.50 25.54
N GLY A 44 -2.76 -10.40 26.50
CA GLY A 44 -3.58 -10.50 27.71
C GLY A 44 -3.57 -9.22 28.56
N ALA A 45 -2.41 -8.57 28.71
CA ALA A 45 -2.29 -7.33 29.46
C ALA A 45 -3.06 -6.17 28.81
N PHE A 46 -2.93 -5.97 27.49
CA PHE A 46 -3.70 -4.94 26.79
C PHE A 46 -5.21 -5.21 26.82
N LEU A 47 -5.64 -6.47 26.64
CA LEU A 47 -7.06 -6.83 26.77
C LEU A 47 -7.59 -6.60 28.19
N PHE A 48 -6.82 -6.95 29.23
CA PHE A 48 -7.20 -6.72 30.63
C PHE A 48 -7.33 -5.23 30.96
N ILE A 49 -6.37 -4.39 30.54
CA ILE A 49 -6.41 -2.94 30.74
C ILE A 49 -7.61 -2.34 29.99
N GLY A 50 -7.81 -2.70 28.71
CA GLY A 50 -8.97 -2.25 27.93
C GLY A 50 -10.31 -2.65 28.54
N ALA A 51 -10.44 -3.89 29.03
CA ALA A 51 -11.63 -4.38 29.71
C ALA A 51 -11.87 -3.65 31.05
N ALA A 52 -10.83 -3.39 31.84
CA ALA A 52 -10.93 -2.63 33.09
C ALA A 52 -11.38 -1.18 32.82
N LEU A 53 -10.79 -0.52 31.82
CA LEU A 53 -11.18 0.83 31.43
C LEU A 53 -12.63 0.87 30.91
N LEU A 54 -13.02 -0.06 30.04
CA LEU A 54 -14.40 -0.23 29.56
C LEU A 54 -15.39 -0.44 30.72
N LEU A 55 -15.01 -1.23 31.73
CA LEU A 55 -15.77 -1.44 32.96
C LEU A 55 -15.94 -0.12 33.74
N THR A 56 -14.91 0.74 33.84
CA THR A 56 -15.09 2.06 34.48
C THR A 56 -16.02 3.00 33.71
N ILE A 57 -15.99 2.99 32.36
CA ILE A 57 -16.92 3.80 31.56
C ILE A 57 -18.35 3.28 31.72
N THR A 58 -18.57 1.96 31.61
CA THR A 58 -19.90 1.36 31.71
C THR A 58 -20.51 1.52 33.11
N ILE A 59 -19.74 1.34 34.19
CA ILE A 59 -20.20 1.66 35.56
C ILE A 59 -20.55 3.15 35.66
N THR A 60 -19.70 4.06 35.16
CA THR A 60 -19.97 5.51 35.18
C THR A 60 -21.28 5.84 34.44
N TRP A 61 -21.51 5.22 33.28
CA TRP A 61 -22.72 5.39 32.48
C TRP A 61 -23.96 4.87 33.23
N ILE A 62 -23.92 3.65 33.77
CA ILE A 62 -25.02 3.03 34.53
C ILE A 62 -25.37 3.90 35.75
N CYS A 63 -24.39 4.30 36.55
CA CYS A 63 -24.63 5.16 37.73
C CYS A 63 -25.33 6.47 37.35
N GLN A 64 -24.93 7.11 36.25
CA GLN A 64 -25.52 8.38 35.79
C GLN A 64 -26.87 8.20 35.08
N CYS A 65 -27.23 6.98 34.67
CA CYS A 65 -28.58 6.62 34.24
C CYS A 65 -29.51 6.31 35.42
N CYS A 66 -29.00 5.74 36.53
CA CYS A 66 -29.79 5.39 37.71
C CYS A 66 -30.00 6.55 38.70
N ILE A 67 -29.09 7.53 38.75
CA ILE A 67 -29.24 8.70 39.62
C ILE A 67 -30.37 9.61 39.10
N LYS A 68 -31.47 9.71 39.84
CA LYS A 68 -32.43 10.82 39.69
C LYS A 68 -31.68 12.12 39.93
N GLN A 69 -31.82 13.07 39.02
CA GLN A 69 -30.95 14.25 38.99
C GLN A 69 -31.76 15.53 38.91
N ASP A 70 -31.63 16.36 39.95
CA ASP A 70 -32.47 17.55 40.10
C ASP A 70 -32.35 18.50 38.92
N THR A 71 -33.50 19.09 38.59
CA THR A 71 -33.69 20.09 37.53
C THR A 71 -33.29 21.50 37.96
N ASN A 72 -32.54 21.63 39.06
CA ASN A 72 -31.93 22.89 39.53
C ASN A 72 -31.20 23.60 38.38
N VAL A 73 -31.58 24.87 38.12
CA VAL A 73 -31.28 25.62 36.90
C VAL A 73 -29.78 25.61 36.55
N LYS A 74 -29.41 24.85 35.53
CA LYS A 74 -28.01 24.53 35.22
C LYS A 74 -27.38 25.65 34.39
N SER A 75 -26.35 26.30 34.93
CA SER A 75 -25.69 27.45 34.29
C SER A 75 -25.26 27.15 32.85
N ARG A 76 -25.82 27.90 31.89
CA ARG A 76 -25.50 27.89 30.44
C ARG A 76 -23.99 28.00 30.16
N ARG A 77 -23.24 28.67 31.05
CA ARG A 77 -21.76 28.79 31.00
C ARG A 77 -21.07 27.42 31.16
N ARG A 78 -21.55 26.57 32.08
CA ARG A 78 -20.99 25.23 32.37
C ARG A 78 -21.17 24.28 31.19
N VAL A 79 -22.36 24.28 30.56
CA VAL A 79 -22.64 23.47 29.36
C VAL A 79 -21.77 23.91 28.18
N ARG A 80 -21.58 25.24 27.98
CA ARG A 80 -20.69 25.77 26.94
C ARG A 80 -19.22 25.38 27.16
N GLN A 81 -18.74 25.42 28.41
CA GLN A 81 -17.37 24.99 28.76
C GLN A 81 -17.16 23.50 28.52
N LEU A 82 -18.10 22.66 28.96
CA LEU A 82 -18.08 21.21 28.73
C LEU A 82 -18.06 20.86 27.22
N SER A 83 -18.93 21.49 26.44
CA SER A 83 -19.01 21.30 24.99
C SER A 83 -17.71 21.69 24.28
N LEU A 84 -17.02 22.73 24.76
CA LEU A 84 -15.72 23.17 24.26
C LEU A 84 -14.60 22.17 24.61
N VAL A 85 -14.58 21.63 25.84
CA VAL A 85 -13.61 20.61 26.24
C VAL A 85 -13.76 19.34 25.41
N LEU A 86 -14.99 18.85 25.21
CA LEU A 86 -15.25 17.67 24.36
C LEU A 86 -14.87 17.90 22.90
N PHE A 87 -15.09 19.11 22.37
CA PHE A 87 -14.67 19.49 21.02
C PHE A 87 -13.14 19.46 20.87
N ILE A 88 -12.39 20.01 21.84
CA ILE A 88 -10.92 19.96 21.84
C ILE A 88 -10.41 18.52 21.90
N ILE A 89 -10.92 17.69 22.82
CA ILE A 89 -10.51 16.28 22.93
C ILE A 89 -10.82 15.53 21.61
N SER A 90 -11.98 15.80 20.99
CA SER A 90 -12.34 15.19 19.70
C SER A 90 -11.37 15.58 18.58
N ILE A 91 -10.93 16.85 18.52
CA ILE A 91 -9.90 17.30 17.56
C ILE A 91 -8.57 16.58 17.77
N ILE A 92 -8.17 16.35 19.04
CA ILE A 92 -6.95 15.60 19.35
C ILE A 92 -7.10 14.14 18.90
N CYS A 93 -8.26 13.50 19.14
CA CYS A 93 -8.55 12.16 18.61
C CYS A 93 -8.45 12.12 17.07
N PHE A 94 -8.98 13.13 16.36
CA PHE A 94 -8.84 13.22 14.91
C PHE A 94 -7.39 13.31 14.44
N PHE A 95 -6.57 14.11 15.12
CA PHE A 95 -5.14 14.24 14.81
C PHE A 95 -4.39 12.92 15.05
N CYS A 96 -4.60 12.28 16.20
CA CYS A 96 -4.02 10.96 16.50
C CYS A 96 -4.46 9.90 15.48
N LEU A 97 -5.74 9.84 15.10
CA LEU A 97 -6.26 8.88 14.13
C LEU A 97 -5.71 9.14 12.72
N GLY A 98 -5.61 10.40 12.30
CA GLY A 98 -4.94 10.78 11.04
C GLY A 98 -3.49 10.30 10.98
N ILE A 99 -2.75 10.41 12.09
CA ILE A 99 -1.39 9.86 12.19
C ILE A 99 -1.38 8.33 12.25
N CYS A 100 -2.39 7.67 12.84
CA CYS A 100 -2.52 6.21 12.77
C CYS A 100 -2.71 5.72 11.32
N LEU A 101 -3.55 6.39 10.53
CA LEU A 101 -3.72 6.09 9.11
C LEU A 101 -2.41 6.29 8.32
N PHE A 102 -1.69 7.40 8.59
CA PHE A 102 -0.37 7.64 8.01
C PHE A 102 0.67 6.57 8.42
N GLY A 103 0.72 6.19 9.69
CA GLY A 103 1.63 5.14 10.19
C GLY A 103 1.33 3.77 9.60
N ASN A 104 0.05 3.42 9.44
CA ASN A 104 -0.39 2.18 8.78
C ASN A 104 0.04 2.13 7.30
N GLU A 105 -0.11 3.24 6.56
CA GLU A 105 0.30 3.35 5.16
C GLU A 105 1.82 3.39 5.01
N HIS A 106 2.52 4.09 5.90
CA HIS A 106 3.99 4.11 5.93
C HIS A 106 4.56 2.72 6.21
N LEU A 107 3.97 1.96 7.15
CA LEU A 107 4.36 0.59 7.45
C LEU A 107 4.17 -0.33 6.21
N ASN A 108 2.98 -0.29 5.60
CA ASN A 108 2.65 -1.04 4.39
C ASN A 108 3.63 -0.74 3.24
N ARG A 109 3.84 0.53 2.91
CA ARG A 109 4.80 0.94 1.87
C ARG A 109 6.22 0.46 2.18
N SER A 110 6.62 0.47 3.46
CA SER A 110 7.96 0.04 3.87
C SER A 110 8.16 -1.48 3.74
N ILE A 111 7.18 -2.27 4.19
CA ILE A 111 7.21 -3.72 4.04
C ILE A 111 7.10 -4.10 2.55
N MET A 112 6.25 -3.43 1.77
CA MET A 112 6.12 -3.68 0.32
C MET A 112 7.40 -3.38 -0.46
N ASN A 113 8.13 -2.28 -0.14
CA ASN A 113 9.45 -2.03 -0.72
C ASN A 113 10.44 -3.20 -0.44
N SER A 114 10.39 -3.76 0.78
CA SER A 114 11.24 -4.89 1.16
C SER A 114 10.85 -6.18 0.43
N ILE A 115 9.55 -6.42 0.24
CA ILE A 115 8.99 -7.53 -0.53
C ILE A 115 9.47 -7.45 -1.98
N THR A 116 9.33 -6.29 -2.64
CA THR A 116 9.74 -6.13 -4.04
C THR A 116 11.25 -6.37 -4.22
N SER A 117 12.10 -5.84 -3.34
CA SER A 117 13.54 -6.09 -3.43
C SER A 117 13.91 -7.55 -3.11
N ALA A 118 13.22 -8.21 -2.18
CA ALA A 118 13.42 -9.64 -1.92
C ALA A 118 13.02 -10.50 -3.14
N GLU A 119 11.93 -10.16 -3.82
CA GLU A 119 11.55 -10.81 -5.08
C GLU A 119 12.55 -10.56 -6.20
N ASP A 120 13.06 -9.33 -6.36
CA ASP A 120 14.04 -9.01 -7.41
C ASP A 120 15.38 -9.74 -7.18
N ILE A 121 15.86 -9.81 -5.93
CA ILE A 121 16.96 -10.69 -5.54
C ILE A 121 16.66 -12.15 -5.92
N SER A 122 15.47 -12.65 -5.59
CA SER A 122 15.08 -14.04 -5.85
C SER A 122 14.99 -14.35 -7.35
N ARG A 123 14.40 -13.45 -8.14
CA ARG A 123 14.29 -13.52 -9.61
C ARG A 123 15.66 -13.53 -10.27
N ASN A 124 16.56 -12.62 -9.85
CA ASN A 124 17.91 -12.52 -10.41
C ASN A 124 18.77 -13.76 -10.08
N LEU A 125 18.62 -14.34 -8.89
CA LEU A 125 19.29 -15.61 -8.54
C LEU A 125 18.76 -16.81 -9.32
N LEU A 126 17.44 -16.90 -9.54
CA LEU A 126 16.85 -17.96 -10.39
C LEU A 126 17.26 -17.79 -11.86
N PHE A 127 17.45 -16.56 -12.32
CA PHE A 127 18.04 -16.27 -13.63
C PHE A 127 19.50 -16.74 -13.70
N ALA A 128 20.31 -16.51 -12.66
CA ALA A 128 21.66 -17.08 -12.56
C ALA A 128 21.67 -18.63 -12.51
N ASP A 129 20.74 -19.26 -11.79
CA ASP A 129 20.57 -20.73 -11.77
C ASP A 129 20.31 -21.27 -13.19
N SER A 130 19.39 -20.64 -13.94
CA SER A 130 19.09 -21.04 -15.32
C SER A 130 20.27 -20.82 -16.28
N GLN A 131 21.07 -19.75 -16.12
CA GLN A 131 22.33 -19.58 -16.86
C GLN A 131 23.36 -20.66 -16.50
N SER A 132 23.47 -21.06 -15.23
CA SER A 132 24.37 -22.15 -14.82
C SER A 132 23.92 -23.51 -15.35
N ASN A 133 22.61 -23.76 -15.46
CA ASN A 133 22.10 -25.00 -16.06
C ASN A 133 22.44 -25.07 -17.56
N LEU A 134 22.26 -23.97 -18.29
CA LEU A 134 22.66 -23.88 -19.70
C LEU A 134 24.17 -24.12 -19.87
N LEU A 135 25.01 -23.53 -19.01
CA LEU A 135 26.45 -23.78 -19.01
C LEU A 135 26.78 -25.26 -18.75
N ASN A 136 26.17 -25.89 -17.76
CA ASN A 136 26.31 -27.31 -17.48
C ASN A 136 25.87 -28.20 -18.66
N ASP A 137 24.77 -27.86 -19.34
CA ASP A 137 24.30 -28.61 -20.52
C ASP A 137 25.26 -28.48 -21.72
N TYR A 138 25.92 -27.32 -21.90
CA TYR A 138 27.01 -27.19 -22.87
C TYR A 138 28.21 -28.06 -22.49
N CYS A 139 28.61 -28.09 -21.22
CA CYS A 139 29.69 -28.95 -20.71
C CYS A 139 29.40 -30.45 -20.94
N LEU A 140 28.22 -30.93 -20.54
CA LEU A 140 27.80 -32.33 -20.76
C LEU A 140 27.67 -32.70 -22.24
N LYS A 141 27.36 -31.74 -23.12
CA LYS A 141 27.40 -31.94 -24.57
C LYS A 141 28.84 -32.03 -25.09
N THR A 142 29.74 -31.20 -24.57
CA THR A 142 31.17 -31.21 -24.94
C THR A 142 31.86 -32.52 -24.54
N VAL A 143 31.61 -33.07 -23.33
CA VAL A 143 32.13 -34.39 -22.92
C VAL A 143 31.74 -35.47 -23.93
N LYS A 144 30.45 -35.61 -24.23
CA LYS A 144 29.95 -36.61 -25.22
C LYS A 144 30.58 -36.45 -26.61
N GLN A 145 30.96 -35.23 -26.99
CA GLN A 145 31.64 -34.96 -28.25
C GLN A 145 33.13 -35.31 -28.21
N ILE A 146 33.79 -35.15 -27.06
CA ILE A 146 35.15 -35.65 -26.80
C ILE A 146 35.18 -37.18 -26.79
N ASP A 147 34.21 -37.85 -26.17
CA ASP A 147 34.08 -39.33 -26.19
C ASP A 147 33.87 -39.84 -27.64
N THR A 148 33.02 -39.16 -28.41
CA THR A 148 32.78 -39.43 -29.83
C THR A 148 34.05 -39.21 -30.65
N LEU A 149 34.83 -38.16 -30.35
CA LEU A 149 36.11 -37.88 -31.01
C LEU A 149 37.16 -38.93 -30.67
N SER A 150 37.30 -39.33 -29.40
CA SER A 150 38.27 -40.35 -28.99
C SER A 150 38.00 -41.68 -29.68
N THR A 151 36.74 -42.15 -29.67
CA THR A 151 36.35 -43.36 -30.37
C THR A 151 36.48 -43.23 -31.90
N ALA A 152 36.22 -42.06 -32.49
CA ALA A 152 36.46 -41.83 -33.92
C ALA A 152 37.96 -41.86 -34.28
N VAL A 153 38.82 -41.31 -33.43
CA VAL A 153 40.28 -41.30 -33.58
C VAL A 153 40.85 -42.72 -33.48
N GLU A 154 40.39 -43.53 -32.54
CA GLU A 154 40.75 -44.95 -32.42
C GLU A 154 40.29 -45.74 -33.67
N ASN A 155 39.03 -45.58 -34.08
CA ASN A 155 38.47 -46.22 -35.27
C ASN A 155 39.12 -45.77 -36.59
N ALA A 156 39.74 -44.59 -36.64
CA ALA A 156 40.57 -44.16 -37.77
C ALA A 156 41.97 -44.78 -37.66
N ALA A 157 42.56 -44.80 -36.46
CA ALA A 157 43.90 -45.32 -36.21
C ALA A 157 44.04 -46.83 -36.47
N GLU A 158 42.98 -47.63 -36.31
CA GLU A 158 42.97 -49.04 -36.73
C GLU A 158 43.03 -49.23 -38.26
N LYS A 159 42.59 -48.24 -39.04
CA LYS A 159 42.52 -48.32 -40.52
C LYS A 159 43.82 -47.87 -41.19
N THR A 160 44.60 -46.99 -40.56
CA THR A 160 45.83 -46.44 -41.13
C THR A 160 47.07 -47.19 -40.64
N ALA A 161 47.75 -47.93 -41.52
CA ALA A 161 48.82 -48.86 -41.15
C ALA A 161 50.09 -48.22 -40.54
N ASP A 162 50.40 -46.96 -40.90
CA ASP A 162 51.69 -46.31 -40.61
C ASP A 162 51.62 -45.23 -39.50
N ILE A 163 50.70 -45.36 -38.53
CA ILE A 163 50.50 -44.35 -37.47
C ILE A 163 51.55 -44.40 -36.35
N ASN A 164 52.00 -43.21 -35.94
CA ASN A 164 52.84 -43.01 -34.76
C ASN A 164 52.04 -43.26 -33.46
N LYS A 165 52.14 -44.49 -32.95
CA LYS A 165 51.45 -44.95 -31.73
C LYS A 165 51.76 -44.10 -30.48
N THR A 166 52.95 -43.49 -30.39
CA THR A 166 53.30 -42.61 -29.27
C THR A 166 52.51 -41.30 -29.33
N ALA A 167 52.40 -40.69 -30.51
CA ALA A 167 51.60 -39.48 -30.71
C ALA A 167 50.10 -39.73 -30.53
N LEU A 168 49.63 -40.93 -30.89
CA LEU A 168 48.24 -41.36 -30.69
C LEU A 168 47.91 -41.45 -29.19
N HIS A 169 48.74 -42.16 -28.42
CA HIS A 169 48.60 -42.25 -26.97
C HIS A 169 48.68 -40.87 -26.31
N GLU A 170 49.61 -40.00 -26.75
CA GLU A 170 49.71 -38.63 -26.22
C GLU A 170 48.42 -37.83 -26.48
N PHE A 171 47.82 -37.96 -27.67
CA PHE A 171 46.56 -37.27 -27.99
C PHE A 171 45.38 -37.80 -27.18
N ILE A 172 45.23 -39.12 -27.03
CA ILE A 172 44.18 -39.73 -26.19
C ILE A 172 44.32 -39.24 -24.74
N THR A 173 45.53 -39.20 -24.16
CA THR A 173 45.72 -38.67 -22.79
C THR A 173 45.39 -37.18 -22.65
N VAL A 174 45.39 -36.39 -23.74
CA VAL A 174 44.90 -35.01 -23.72
C VAL A 174 43.37 -34.96 -23.82
N LEU A 175 42.73 -35.85 -24.58
CA LEU A 175 41.27 -35.99 -24.60
C LEU A 175 40.74 -36.38 -23.21
N ASP A 176 41.34 -37.38 -22.56
CA ASP A 176 41.04 -37.79 -21.18
C ASP A 176 41.19 -36.63 -20.18
N SER A 177 42.30 -35.88 -20.29
CA SER A 177 42.59 -34.72 -19.43
C SER A 177 41.57 -33.59 -19.60
N VAL A 178 41.08 -33.34 -20.82
CA VAL A 178 39.99 -32.39 -21.07
C VAL A 178 38.69 -32.91 -20.49
N SER A 179 38.34 -34.19 -20.71
CA SER A 179 37.12 -34.81 -20.18
C SER A 179 37.06 -34.70 -18.64
N GLN A 180 38.14 -35.09 -17.96
CA GLN A 180 38.27 -34.97 -16.49
C GLN A 180 38.13 -33.52 -15.98
N LYS A 181 38.63 -32.51 -16.72
CA LYS A 181 38.42 -31.11 -16.33
C LYS A 181 36.97 -30.65 -16.52
N VAL A 182 36.27 -31.14 -17.54
CA VAL A 182 34.85 -30.80 -17.75
C VAL A 182 33.93 -31.51 -16.73
N ASP A 183 34.29 -32.71 -16.27
CA ASP A 183 33.62 -33.36 -15.13
C ASP A 183 33.82 -32.59 -13.82
N LEU A 184 35.05 -32.16 -13.51
CA LEU A 184 35.35 -31.30 -12.34
C LEU A 184 34.57 -29.98 -12.40
N LEU A 185 34.51 -29.36 -13.57
CA LEU A 185 33.72 -28.16 -13.85
C LEU A 185 32.23 -28.39 -13.58
N GLY A 186 31.70 -29.56 -13.96
CA GLY A 186 30.33 -29.98 -13.65
C GLY A 186 30.05 -30.08 -12.15
N ILE A 187 30.98 -30.64 -11.36
CA ILE A 187 30.86 -30.71 -9.90
C ILE A 187 30.75 -29.30 -9.30
N ASP A 188 31.65 -28.39 -9.66
CA ASP A 188 31.61 -27.00 -9.20
C ASP A 188 30.30 -26.29 -9.61
N LEU A 189 29.83 -26.49 -10.84
CA LEU A 189 28.56 -25.91 -11.31
C LEU A 189 27.36 -26.44 -10.50
N THR A 190 27.33 -27.72 -10.12
CA THR A 190 26.27 -28.22 -9.22
C THR A 190 26.35 -27.63 -7.80
N PHE A 191 27.55 -27.32 -7.30
CA PHE A 191 27.72 -26.63 -6.02
C PHE A 191 27.26 -25.17 -6.11
N LEU A 192 27.71 -24.41 -7.12
CA LEU A 192 27.23 -23.06 -7.43
C LEU A 192 25.69 -23.03 -7.47
N ARG A 193 25.09 -23.97 -8.20
CA ARG A 193 23.64 -24.09 -8.33
C ARG A 193 22.94 -24.28 -6.98
N LYS A 194 23.49 -25.13 -6.09
CA LYS A 194 22.99 -25.32 -4.71
C LYS A 194 23.03 -24.01 -3.90
N VAL A 195 24.02 -23.15 -4.10
CA VAL A 195 24.11 -21.85 -3.40
C VAL A 195 23.08 -20.85 -3.93
N LEU A 196 22.88 -20.77 -5.25
CA LEU A 196 21.90 -19.87 -5.89
C LEU A 196 20.45 -20.27 -5.54
N SER A 197 20.10 -21.55 -5.70
CA SER A 197 18.77 -22.09 -5.38
C SER A 197 18.47 -22.21 -3.88
N GLY A 198 19.42 -21.89 -2.99
CA GLY A 198 19.19 -21.80 -1.55
C GLY A 198 18.29 -20.63 -1.12
N ASN A 199 17.80 -19.83 -2.07
CA ASN A 199 16.95 -18.65 -1.86
C ASN A 199 15.45 -18.95 -1.65
N VAL A 200 14.99 -20.21 -1.76
CA VAL A 200 13.57 -20.62 -1.63
C VAL A 200 12.90 -20.10 -0.34
N PHE A 201 13.67 -19.87 0.73
CA PHE A 201 13.17 -19.22 1.94
C PHE A 201 12.66 -17.79 1.68
N PHE A 202 13.39 -16.97 0.90
CA PHE A 202 12.98 -15.61 0.57
C PHE A 202 11.79 -15.57 -0.38
N GLU A 203 11.76 -16.39 -1.43
CA GLU A 203 10.61 -16.51 -2.34
C GLU A 203 9.33 -16.82 -1.56
N ARG A 204 9.38 -17.87 -0.72
CA ARG A 204 8.26 -18.30 0.12
C ARG A 204 7.87 -17.21 1.13
N SER A 205 8.85 -16.63 1.83
CA SER A 205 8.60 -15.59 2.84
C SER A 205 8.00 -14.33 2.22
N SER A 206 8.40 -13.97 1.00
CA SER A 206 7.85 -12.82 0.28
C SER A 206 6.36 -13.00 0.03
N LEU A 207 5.95 -14.15 -0.56
CA LEU A 207 4.54 -14.45 -0.85
C LEU A 207 3.66 -14.50 0.40
N TYR A 208 4.14 -15.09 1.50
CA TYR A 208 3.41 -15.09 2.77
C TYR A 208 3.32 -13.69 3.39
N THR A 209 4.43 -12.93 3.41
CA THR A 209 4.45 -11.57 3.98
C THR A 209 3.59 -10.62 3.16
N GLN A 210 3.58 -10.72 1.84
CA GLN A 210 2.73 -9.93 0.95
C GLN A 210 1.24 -10.12 1.25
N ARG A 211 0.79 -11.37 1.46
CA ARG A 211 -0.60 -11.64 1.85
C ARG A 211 -0.92 -11.10 3.24
N ILE A 212 -0.08 -11.43 4.23
CA ILE A 212 -0.29 -11.04 5.63
C ILE A 212 -0.30 -9.51 5.77
N GLU A 213 0.61 -8.81 5.09
CA GLU A 213 0.68 -7.36 5.13
C GLU A 213 -0.50 -6.68 4.41
N LEU A 214 -0.96 -7.23 3.28
CA LEU A 214 -2.15 -6.72 2.59
C LEU A 214 -3.40 -6.89 3.46
N GLU A 215 -3.61 -8.06 4.07
CA GLU A 215 -4.71 -8.32 5.00
C GLU A 215 -4.63 -7.38 6.22
N ARG A 216 -3.44 -7.24 6.83
CA ARG A 216 -3.18 -6.34 7.96
C ARG A 216 -3.46 -4.87 7.61
N TRP A 217 -2.96 -4.40 6.46
CA TRP A 217 -3.10 -3.02 6.00
C TRP A 217 -4.57 -2.66 5.73
N VAL A 218 -5.32 -3.50 5.00
CA VAL A 218 -6.76 -3.30 4.74
C VAL A 218 -7.55 -3.33 6.03
N LEU A 219 -7.31 -4.29 6.92
CA LEU A 219 -8.03 -4.41 8.20
C LEU A 219 -7.76 -3.20 9.11
N CYS A 220 -6.51 -2.74 9.23
CA CYS A 220 -6.20 -1.54 9.99
C CYS A 220 -6.81 -0.28 9.36
N ALA A 221 -6.70 -0.10 8.03
CA ALA A 221 -7.23 1.06 7.32
C ALA A 221 -8.76 1.16 7.41
N THR A 222 -9.48 0.04 7.27
CA THR A 222 -10.94 0.00 7.35
C THR A 222 -11.44 0.27 8.77
N LEU A 223 -10.85 -0.35 9.80
CA LEU A 223 -11.25 -0.11 11.20
C LEU A 223 -10.94 1.33 11.65
N LEU A 224 -9.77 1.88 11.29
CA LEU A 224 -9.46 3.30 11.53
C LEU A 224 -10.44 4.23 10.79
N SER A 225 -10.84 3.90 9.56
CA SER A 225 -11.83 4.68 8.80
C SER A 225 -13.23 4.64 9.44
N ILE A 226 -13.64 3.50 10.02
CA ILE A 226 -14.90 3.39 10.78
C ILE A 226 -14.82 4.26 12.04
N MET A 227 -13.70 4.24 12.78
CA MET A 227 -13.48 5.11 13.94
C MET A 227 -13.53 6.60 13.57
N LEU A 228 -12.98 7.00 12.43
CA LEU A 228 -13.03 8.37 11.91
C LEU A 228 -14.48 8.85 11.71
N ILE A 229 -15.32 8.01 11.12
CA ILE A 229 -16.75 8.32 10.85
C ILE A 229 -17.53 8.45 12.17
N VAL A 230 -17.29 7.57 13.15
CA VAL A 230 -17.96 7.62 14.47
C VAL A 230 -17.56 8.87 15.25
N LEU A 231 -16.27 9.24 15.25
CA LEU A 231 -15.80 10.49 15.86
C LEU A 231 -16.38 11.73 15.17
N PHE A 232 -16.60 11.70 13.85
CA PHE A 232 -17.21 12.80 13.09
C PHE A 232 -18.69 12.99 13.44
N ALA A 233 -19.45 11.90 13.52
CA ALA A 233 -20.80 11.91 14.06
C ALA A 233 -20.85 12.45 15.50
N GLY A 234 -19.85 12.11 16.33
CA GLY A 234 -19.66 12.65 17.68
C GLY A 234 -19.49 14.17 17.72
N VAL A 235 -18.55 14.73 16.95
CA VAL A 235 -18.35 16.18 16.87
C VAL A 235 -19.62 16.91 16.42
N ILE A 236 -20.32 16.38 15.41
CA ILE A 236 -21.61 16.95 14.97
C ILE A 236 -22.65 16.91 16.11
N ALA A 237 -22.72 15.81 16.88
CA ALA A 237 -23.63 15.69 18.02
C ALA A 237 -23.32 16.70 19.14
N PHE A 238 -22.05 16.94 19.45
CA PHE A 238 -21.62 17.94 20.45
C PHE A 238 -21.85 19.37 19.97
N CYS A 239 -21.48 19.71 18.73
CA CYS A 239 -21.72 21.03 18.15
C CYS A 239 -23.22 21.37 18.08
N ARG A 240 -24.09 20.38 17.85
CA ARG A 240 -25.56 20.54 17.89
C ARG A 240 -26.17 20.41 19.29
N GLN A 241 -25.35 20.19 20.34
CA GLN A 241 -25.74 20.02 21.74
C GLN A 241 -26.92 19.06 21.93
N SER A 242 -26.92 17.95 21.18
CA SER A 242 -28.10 17.07 21.07
C SER A 242 -28.05 15.93 22.09
N ARG A 243 -28.98 15.90 23.07
CA ARG A 243 -29.13 14.76 24.01
C ARG A 243 -29.20 13.41 23.30
N LYS A 244 -29.98 13.32 22.21
CA LYS A 244 -30.10 12.09 21.41
C LYS A 244 -28.77 11.72 20.75
N GLY A 245 -28.06 12.72 20.20
CA GLY A 245 -26.75 12.52 19.60
C GLY A 245 -25.69 12.07 20.60
N ALA A 246 -25.65 12.66 21.80
CA ALA A 246 -24.71 12.29 22.86
C ALA A 246 -24.92 10.85 23.36
N VAL A 247 -26.17 10.38 23.46
CA VAL A 247 -26.48 9.00 23.83
C VAL A 247 -26.08 8.02 22.72
N VAL A 248 -26.42 8.30 21.45
CA VAL A 248 -26.03 7.45 20.31
C VAL A 248 -24.51 7.39 20.15
N PHE A 249 -23.82 8.53 20.28
CA PHE A 249 -22.36 8.58 20.26
C PHE A 249 -21.76 7.81 21.44
N SER A 250 -22.33 7.86 22.64
CA SER A 250 -21.87 7.04 23.77
C SER A 250 -21.96 5.54 23.45
N GLY A 251 -23.05 5.10 22.79
CA GLY A 251 -23.24 3.71 22.36
C GLY A 251 -22.22 3.25 21.31
N LEU A 252 -22.08 4.01 20.21
CA LEU A 252 -21.08 3.74 19.18
C LEU A 252 -19.65 3.88 19.71
N GLY A 253 -19.45 4.77 20.68
CA GLY A 253 -18.22 5.01 21.41
C GLY A 253 -17.68 3.76 22.11
N PHE A 254 -18.54 3.00 22.79
CA PHE A 254 -18.15 1.70 23.37
C PHE A 254 -17.65 0.72 22.30
N ALA A 255 -18.29 0.67 21.13
CA ALA A 255 -17.88 -0.22 20.04
C ALA A 255 -16.51 0.17 19.46
N ILE A 256 -16.26 1.46 19.19
CA ILE A 256 -14.94 1.90 18.68
C ILE A 256 -13.83 1.74 19.72
N PHE A 257 -14.12 1.92 21.02
CA PHE A 257 -13.17 1.66 22.11
C PHE A 257 -12.77 0.17 22.18
N ILE A 258 -13.74 -0.74 22.06
CA ILE A 258 -13.46 -2.19 21.99
C ILE A 258 -12.56 -2.49 20.79
N VAL A 259 -12.86 -1.94 19.61
CA VAL A 259 -12.05 -2.12 18.39
C VAL A 259 -10.63 -1.56 18.56
N GLY A 260 -10.47 -0.37 19.15
CA GLY A 260 -9.18 0.25 19.41
C GLY A 260 -8.28 -0.56 20.35
N TRP A 261 -8.84 -1.12 21.43
CA TRP A 261 -8.11 -1.99 22.34
C TRP A 261 -7.80 -3.38 21.76
N LEU A 262 -8.68 -3.94 20.93
CA LEU A 262 -8.36 -5.14 20.15
C LEU A 262 -7.21 -4.89 19.16
N LEU A 263 -7.19 -3.74 18.48
CA LEU A 263 -6.09 -3.34 17.62
C LEU A 263 -4.78 -3.14 18.40
N LEU A 264 -4.80 -2.49 19.56
CA LEU A 264 -3.61 -2.38 20.43
C LEU A 264 -3.07 -3.74 20.86
N ALA A 265 -3.96 -4.66 21.26
CA ALA A 265 -3.58 -6.00 21.70
C ALA A 265 -2.92 -6.86 20.60
N VAL A 266 -3.14 -6.55 19.32
CA VAL A 266 -2.46 -7.19 18.18
C VAL A 266 -1.23 -6.40 17.74
N ILE A 267 -1.35 -5.08 17.57
CA ILE A 267 -0.28 -4.22 17.04
C ILE A 267 0.92 -4.18 17.99
N PHE A 268 0.72 -4.08 19.31
CA PHE A 268 1.84 -3.98 20.26
C PHE A 268 2.75 -5.23 20.21
N PRO A 269 2.25 -6.49 20.34
CA PRO A 269 3.10 -7.68 20.17
C PRO A 269 3.79 -7.76 18.81
N THR A 270 3.10 -7.41 17.71
CA THR A 270 3.70 -7.40 16.36
C THR A 270 4.83 -6.37 16.25
N SER A 271 4.67 -5.17 16.82
CA SER A 271 5.75 -4.17 16.89
C SER A 271 6.93 -4.66 17.72
N MET A 272 6.70 -5.40 18.82
CA MET A 272 7.81 -5.97 19.62
C MET A 272 8.56 -7.06 18.84
N ALA A 273 7.83 -7.92 18.13
CA ALA A 273 8.38 -8.98 17.29
C ALA A 273 9.24 -8.41 16.15
N LEU A 274 8.76 -7.38 15.45
CA LEU A 274 9.51 -6.67 14.42
C LEU A 274 10.81 -6.05 14.97
N VAL A 275 10.74 -5.40 16.13
CA VAL A 275 11.90 -4.79 16.81
C VAL A 275 12.93 -5.83 17.24
N ASP A 276 12.52 -6.98 17.75
CA ASP A 276 13.44 -8.04 18.16
C ASP A 276 14.10 -8.73 16.95
N PHE A 277 13.33 -9.03 15.89
CA PHE A 277 13.89 -9.58 14.64
C PHE A 277 14.95 -8.64 14.06
N CYS A 278 14.65 -7.35 13.95
CA CYS A 278 15.57 -6.36 13.41
C CYS A 278 16.78 -6.02 14.29
N ALA A 279 16.84 -6.57 15.51
CA ALA A 279 17.92 -6.34 16.45
C ALA A 279 18.67 -7.62 16.89
N ASP A 280 18.14 -8.82 16.60
CA ASP A 280 18.80 -10.11 16.84
C ASP A 280 18.22 -11.30 16.03
N GLY A 281 17.70 -11.05 14.82
CA GLY A 281 17.05 -12.06 13.97
C GLY A 281 18.00 -13.03 13.25
N THR A 282 19.32 -12.81 13.31
CA THR A 282 20.33 -13.57 12.55
C THR A 282 20.31 -15.07 12.84
N GLN A 283 19.98 -15.48 14.07
CA GLN A 283 19.81 -16.90 14.39
C GLN A 283 18.61 -17.51 13.64
N PHE A 284 17.45 -16.84 13.67
CA PHE A 284 16.23 -17.31 12.99
C PHE A 284 16.45 -17.46 11.47
N ILE A 285 17.19 -16.54 10.83
CA ILE A 285 17.50 -16.66 9.40
C ILE A 285 18.43 -17.87 9.15
N ARG A 286 19.43 -18.11 10.02
CA ARG A 286 20.33 -19.27 9.93
C ARG A 286 19.59 -20.62 10.11
N GLU A 287 18.53 -20.67 10.91
CA GLU A 287 17.70 -21.87 11.05
C GLU A 287 16.91 -22.23 9.77
N HIS A 288 16.74 -21.27 8.84
CA HIS A 288 15.96 -21.44 7.62
C HIS A 288 16.78 -21.36 6.32
N MET A 289 18.11 -21.26 6.40
CA MET A 289 18.99 -21.02 5.25
C MET A 289 20.31 -21.79 5.35
N SER A 290 20.89 -22.16 4.21
CA SER A 290 22.23 -22.73 4.14
C SER A 290 23.29 -21.72 4.63
N ASN A 291 24.42 -22.20 5.16
CA ASN A 291 25.51 -21.30 5.57
C ASN A 291 26.14 -20.63 4.34
N GLU A 292 26.12 -21.30 3.20
CA GLU A 292 26.64 -20.84 1.91
C GLU A 292 25.80 -19.67 1.36
N THR A 293 24.48 -19.80 1.31
CA THR A 293 23.59 -18.71 0.84
C THR A 293 23.57 -17.54 1.84
N MET A 294 23.70 -17.80 3.15
CA MET A 294 23.93 -16.75 4.15
C MET A 294 25.22 -15.96 3.90
N ALA A 295 26.32 -16.63 3.58
CA ALA A 295 27.59 -15.97 3.28
C ALA A 295 27.54 -15.18 1.96
N LEU A 296 26.81 -15.67 0.95
CA LEU A 296 26.52 -14.94 -0.28
C LEU A 296 25.75 -13.62 -0.02
N PHE A 297 24.75 -13.66 0.86
CA PHE A 297 24.00 -12.45 1.23
C PHE A 297 24.79 -11.49 2.12
N GLU A 298 25.65 -12.00 3.01
CA GLU A 298 26.57 -11.14 3.74
C GLU A 298 27.60 -10.45 2.81
N PHE A 299 28.05 -11.13 1.75
CA PHE A 299 28.86 -10.51 0.69
C PHE A 299 28.09 -9.37 0.00
N TYR A 300 26.90 -9.62 -0.57
CA TYR A 300 26.17 -8.57 -1.30
C TYR A 300 25.80 -7.37 -0.41
N ARG A 301 25.54 -7.59 0.88
CA ARG A 301 25.27 -6.52 1.85
C ARG A 301 26.49 -5.64 2.15
N LYS A 302 27.72 -6.19 2.06
CA LYS A 302 28.98 -5.51 2.42
C LYS A 302 29.82 -5.06 1.22
N CYS A 303 29.62 -5.62 0.04
CA CYS A 303 30.44 -5.36 -1.13
C CYS A 303 30.30 -3.91 -1.63
N ASN A 304 31.32 -3.39 -2.31
CA ASN A 304 31.28 -2.07 -2.93
C ASN A 304 30.80 -2.21 -4.39
N PRO A 305 29.71 -1.56 -4.82
CA PRO A 305 29.13 -1.73 -6.15
C PRO A 305 29.91 -0.99 -7.26
N THR A 306 31.24 -1.18 -7.34
CA THR A 306 32.02 -0.75 -8.51
C THR A 306 31.86 -1.74 -9.65
N VAL A 307 31.92 -1.25 -10.89
CA VAL A 307 31.78 -2.05 -12.11
C VAL A 307 33.14 -2.67 -12.47
N ASN A 308 33.63 -3.54 -11.59
CA ASN A 308 34.87 -4.30 -11.75
C ASN A 308 34.54 -5.80 -11.85
N HIS A 309 35.23 -6.53 -12.73
CA HIS A 309 35.06 -7.97 -12.89
C HIS A 309 35.58 -8.79 -11.69
N ASP A 310 36.31 -8.18 -10.76
CA ASP A 310 36.84 -8.83 -9.55
C ASP A 310 35.82 -8.87 -8.39
N ASN A 311 34.68 -8.17 -8.50
CA ASN A 311 33.69 -7.99 -7.43
C ASN A 311 32.68 -9.17 -7.34
N LEU A 312 33.19 -10.39 -7.28
CA LEU A 312 32.39 -11.63 -7.24
C LEU A 312 32.43 -12.31 -5.85
N PRO A 313 31.37 -13.03 -5.46
CA PRO A 313 31.31 -13.74 -4.18
C PRO A 313 32.23 -14.95 -4.17
N SER A 314 33.25 -14.93 -3.30
CA SER A 314 34.23 -16.04 -3.13
C SER A 314 33.59 -17.38 -2.76
N VAL A 315 32.37 -17.36 -2.18
CA VAL A 315 31.56 -18.55 -1.84
C VAL A 315 31.16 -19.36 -3.08
N ILE A 316 31.14 -18.74 -4.27
CA ILE A 316 30.69 -19.38 -5.52
C ILE A 316 31.87 -19.94 -6.34
N HIS A 317 33.12 -19.60 -6.00
CA HIS A 317 34.34 -20.07 -6.70
C HIS A 317 34.35 -19.82 -8.22
N MET A 318 33.69 -18.75 -8.69
CA MET A 318 33.62 -18.38 -10.11
C MET A 318 35.00 -18.26 -10.77
N ASP A 319 36.02 -17.84 -10.03
CA ASP A 319 37.41 -17.77 -10.47
C ASP A 319 38.00 -19.15 -10.84
N LYS A 320 37.67 -20.20 -10.06
CA LYS A 320 38.04 -21.59 -10.36
C LYS A 320 37.33 -22.08 -11.62
N ILE A 321 36.01 -21.89 -11.69
CA ILE A 321 35.17 -22.35 -12.83
C ILE A 321 35.57 -21.66 -14.14
N SER A 322 35.81 -20.35 -14.10
CA SER A 322 36.26 -19.56 -15.25
C SER A 322 37.67 -19.96 -15.71
N LYS A 323 38.58 -20.25 -14.77
CA LYS A 323 39.91 -20.78 -15.07
C LYS A 323 39.88 -22.19 -15.67
N GLU A 324 39.13 -23.13 -15.08
CA GLU A 324 39.03 -24.51 -15.57
C GLU A 324 38.47 -24.57 -17.00
N LEU A 325 37.50 -23.71 -17.32
CA LEU A 325 36.96 -23.57 -18.67
C LEU A 325 37.95 -22.91 -19.66
N SER A 326 38.82 -22.01 -19.19
CA SER A 326 39.92 -21.44 -19.98
C SER A 326 41.01 -22.47 -20.29
N ASP A 327 41.42 -23.26 -19.29
CA ASP A 327 42.34 -24.40 -19.44
C ASP A 327 41.83 -25.41 -20.49
N VAL A 328 40.53 -25.74 -20.45
CA VAL A 328 39.87 -26.62 -21.42
C VAL A 328 39.97 -26.07 -22.85
N ARG A 329 39.80 -24.76 -23.03
CA ARG A 329 39.96 -24.09 -24.33
C ARG A 329 41.40 -24.16 -24.86
N GLU A 330 42.40 -23.92 -24.01
CA GLU A 330 43.81 -23.96 -24.43
C GLU A 330 44.24 -25.39 -24.85
N MET A 331 43.60 -26.42 -24.28
CA MET A 331 43.80 -27.81 -24.69
C MET A 331 43.05 -28.16 -25.98
N SER A 332 41.79 -27.75 -26.14
CA SER A 332 40.99 -28.06 -27.35
C SER A 332 41.54 -27.40 -28.62
N GLN A 333 42.13 -26.21 -28.51
CA GLN A 333 42.83 -25.53 -29.61
C GLN A 333 44.06 -26.29 -30.14
N LYS A 334 44.54 -27.31 -29.43
CA LYS A 334 45.67 -28.18 -29.86
C LYS A 334 45.21 -29.46 -30.55
N PHE A 335 43.89 -29.71 -30.65
CA PHE A 335 43.35 -30.90 -31.29
C PHE A 335 43.59 -30.90 -32.81
N ASP A 336 43.30 -29.78 -33.49
CA ASP A 336 43.47 -29.64 -34.94
C ASP A 336 44.91 -29.94 -35.40
N SER A 337 45.91 -29.42 -34.66
CA SER A 337 47.32 -29.66 -34.97
C SER A 337 47.75 -31.09 -34.67
N LYS A 338 47.28 -31.71 -33.58
CA LYS A 338 47.56 -33.12 -33.27
C LYS A 338 46.94 -34.08 -34.30
N ILE A 339 45.70 -33.85 -34.74
CA ILE A 339 45.04 -34.64 -35.79
C ILE A 339 45.74 -34.48 -37.13
N GLY A 340 46.13 -33.26 -37.51
CA GLY A 340 46.91 -33.01 -38.73
C GLY A 340 48.25 -33.76 -38.75
N ILE A 341 48.96 -33.82 -37.61
CA ILE A 341 50.21 -34.57 -37.45
C ILE A 341 49.98 -36.10 -37.48
N LEU A 342 48.88 -36.59 -36.89
CA LEU A 342 48.58 -38.02 -36.79
C LEU A 342 48.20 -38.66 -38.14
N PHE A 343 47.38 -37.95 -38.93
CA PHE A 343 46.69 -38.54 -40.09
C PHE A 343 47.09 -37.94 -41.45
N ASN A 344 47.99 -36.95 -41.48
CA ASN A 344 48.71 -36.47 -42.67
C ASN A 344 47.83 -36.28 -43.94
N ASN A 345 46.71 -35.56 -43.80
CA ASN A 345 45.72 -35.30 -44.85
C ASN A 345 45.05 -36.54 -45.49
N SER A 346 44.86 -37.64 -44.73
CA SER A 346 43.94 -38.71 -45.12
C SER A 346 42.49 -38.19 -45.26
N ARG A 347 41.61 -38.96 -45.91
CA ARG A 347 40.18 -38.59 -46.04
C ARG A 347 39.47 -38.51 -44.67
N GLU A 348 39.93 -39.28 -43.68
CA GLU A 348 39.36 -39.36 -42.34
C GLU A 348 39.63 -38.07 -41.53
N VAL A 349 40.68 -37.31 -41.88
CA VAL A 349 41.00 -36.00 -41.30
C VAL A 349 39.83 -35.02 -41.40
N VAL A 350 39.05 -35.07 -42.49
CA VAL A 350 37.95 -34.11 -42.74
C VAL A 350 36.84 -34.30 -41.70
N GLU A 351 36.46 -35.55 -41.41
CA GLU A 351 35.41 -35.89 -40.45
C GLU A 351 35.88 -35.61 -39.00
N LEU A 352 37.16 -35.86 -38.69
CA LEU A 352 37.76 -35.57 -37.40
C LEU A 352 37.86 -34.05 -37.13
N ILE A 353 38.27 -33.24 -38.11
CA ILE A 353 38.33 -31.78 -37.99
C ILE A 353 36.92 -31.18 -37.83
N GLU A 354 35.89 -31.74 -38.48
CA GLU A 354 34.51 -31.28 -38.26
C GLU A 354 34.06 -31.52 -36.80
N GLN A 355 34.39 -32.66 -36.20
CA GLN A 355 34.12 -32.94 -34.79
C GLN A 355 34.88 -31.98 -33.85
N VAL A 356 36.17 -31.73 -34.10
CA VAL A 356 36.98 -30.76 -33.33
C VAL A 356 36.41 -29.35 -33.41
N LYS A 357 35.97 -28.92 -34.61
CA LYS A 357 35.33 -27.62 -34.80
C LYS A 357 34.07 -27.50 -33.94
N ILE A 358 33.21 -28.52 -33.93
CA ILE A 358 31.98 -28.51 -33.12
C ILE A 358 32.30 -28.41 -31.61
N ILE A 359 33.37 -29.08 -31.15
CA ILE A 359 33.87 -28.97 -29.76
C ILE A 359 34.35 -27.54 -29.47
N ASN A 360 35.17 -26.95 -30.35
CA ASN A 360 35.71 -25.60 -30.20
C ASN A 360 34.61 -24.51 -30.25
N ASP A 361 33.59 -24.69 -31.09
CA ASP A 361 32.39 -23.83 -31.12
C ASP A 361 31.58 -23.97 -29.81
N GLY A 362 31.42 -25.20 -29.29
CA GLY A 362 30.75 -25.48 -28.01
C GLY A 362 31.44 -24.82 -26.81
N ILE A 363 32.75 -24.98 -26.68
CA ILE A 363 33.56 -24.34 -25.62
C ILE A 363 33.51 -22.80 -25.76
N THR A 364 33.46 -22.29 -26.99
CA THR A 364 33.31 -20.84 -27.25
C THR A 364 31.93 -20.30 -26.85
N VAL A 365 30.87 -21.13 -26.88
CA VAL A 365 29.56 -20.77 -26.33
C VAL A 365 29.56 -20.86 -24.80
N ALA A 366 30.14 -21.91 -24.22
CA ALA A 366 30.28 -22.05 -22.76
C ALA A 366 31.01 -20.85 -22.13
N LEU A 367 32.11 -20.39 -22.72
CA LEU A 367 32.85 -19.19 -22.24
C LEU A 367 32.03 -17.90 -22.30
N LYS A 368 31.12 -17.75 -23.28
CA LYS A 368 30.19 -16.61 -23.34
C LYS A 368 29.12 -16.72 -22.25
N SER A 369 28.64 -17.94 -21.99
CA SER A 369 27.71 -18.21 -20.88
C SER A 369 28.36 -17.95 -19.51
N MET A 370 29.66 -18.25 -19.36
CA MET A 370 30.43 -17.91 -18.15
C MET A 370 30.49 -16.40 -17.92
N GLY A 371 30.93 -15.59 -18.90
CA GLY A 371 30.96 -14.12 -18.73
C GLY A 371 29.59 -13.48 -18.47
N SER A 372 28.52 -14.08 -19.01
CA SER A 372 27.14 -13.72 -18.67
C SER A 372 26.82 -14.04 -17.20
N LEU A 373 27.22 -15.22 -16.72
CA LEU A 373 27.00 -15.64 -15.34
C LEU A 373 27.80 -14.79 -14.35
N GLU A 374 29.08 -14.51 -14.63
CA GLU A 374 29.96 -13.62 -13.85
C GLU A 374 29.32 -12.23 -13.64
N THR A 375 28.82 -11.61 -14.71
CA THR A 375 28.14 -10.31 -14.61
C THR A 375 26.79 -10.41 -13.87
N THR A 376 26.07 -11.53 -14.02
CA THR A 376 24.80 -11.78 -13.34
C THR A 376 24.96 -12.03 -11.83
N VAL A 377 26.08 -12.60 -11.35
CA VAL A 377 26.40 -12.83 -9.92
C VAL A 377 27.27 -11.74 -9.29
N SER A 378 27.49 -10.63 -9.98
CA SER A 378 28.35 -9.54 -9.52
C SER A 378 27.72 -8.69 -8.40
N CYS A 379 28.56 -8.03 -7.60
CA CYS A 379 28.13 -7.17 -6.49
C CYS A 379 27.06 -6.12 -6.88
N TYR A 380 27.27 -5.40 -8.01
CA TYR A 380 26.42 -4.27 -8.37
C TYR A 380 24.97 -4.67 -8.70
N THR A 381 24.74 -5.93 -9.07
CA THR A 381 23.40 -6.47 -9.39
C THR A 381 22.51 -6.61 -8.15
N TYR A 382 23.06 -6.93 -6.98
CA TYR A 382 22.27 -7.23 -5.77
C TYR A 382 22.43 -6.23 -4.62
N HIS A 383 23.57 -5.53 -4.55
CA HIS A 383 23.92 -4.69 -3.39
C HIS A 383 22.85 -3.65 -3.06
N LYS A 384 22.32 -2.98 -4.08
CA LYS A 384 21.28 -1.96 -3.93
C LYS A 384 19.99 -2.54 -3.34
N ASP A 385 19.53 -3.67 -3.85
CA ASP A 385 18.25 -4.25 -3.45
C ASP A 385 18.36 -4.95 -2.09
N MET A 386 19.53 -5.49 -1.73
CA MET A 386 19.86 -5.92 -0.36
C MET A 386 19.73 -4.77 0.64
N LEU A 387 20.30 -3.60 0.34
CA LEU A 387 20.20 -2.43 1.20
C LEU A 387 18.78 -1.88 1.28
N ILE A 388 18.00 -1.91 0.18
CA ILE A 388 16.59 -1.51 0.19
C ILE A 388 15.77 -2.48 1.04
N MET A 389 16.01 -3.79 0.95
CA MET A 389 15.34 -4.82 1.74
C MET A 389 15.61 -4.64 3.24
N GLU A 390 16.88 -4.66 3.67
CA GLU A 390 17.28 -4.50 5.09
C GLU A 390 16.74 -3.18 5.68
N ARG A 391 16.89 -2.07 4.94
CA ARG A 391 16.46 -0.74 5.40
C ARG A 391 14.95 -0.58 5.44
N SER A 392 14.23 -1.01 4.40
CA SER A 392 12.78 -0.82 4.34
C SER A 392 12.05 -1.70 5.36
N PHE A 393 12.55 -2.90 5.64
CA PHE A 393 12.00 -3.74 6.70
C PHE A 393 12.32 -3.17 8.10
N CYS A 394 13.59 -2.88 8.39
CA CYS A 394 14.03 -2.63 9.76
C CYS A 394 14.21 -1.16 10.17
N VAL A 395 14.55 -0.25 9.27
CA VAL A 395 14.65 1.18 9.61
C VAL A 395 13.29 1.84 9.45
N ASP A 396 12.78 1.82 8.22
CA ASP A 396 11.60 2.59 7.85
C ASP A 396 10.29 1.87 8.29
N GLY A 397 10.32 0.54 8.39
CA GLY A 397 9.23 -0.28 8.96
C GLY A 397 9.06 -0.11 10.47
N ILE A 398 10.15 -0.10 11.26
CA ILE A 398 10.08 0.19 12.70
C ILE A 398 9.56 1.61 12.96
N ILE A 399 9.93 2.58 12.12
CA ILE A 399 9.41 3.95 12.20
C ILE A 399 7.89 3.97 11.96
N GLY A 400 7.40 3.40 10.85
CA GLY A 400 5.96 3.31 10.57
C GLY A 400 5.16 2.58 11.65
N SER A 401 5.66 1.43 12.11
CA SER A 401 5.06 0.62 13.19
C SER A 401 5.01 1.38 14.52
N SER A 402 6.08 2.09 14.88
CA SER A 402 6.14 2.90 16.11
C SER A 402 5.18 4.09 16.06
N ILE A 403 5.09 4.78 14.92
CA ILE A 403 4.14 5.89 14.72
C ILE A 403 2.70 5.40 14.91
N LEU A 404 2.33 4.29 14.27
CA LEU A 404 1.02 3.65 14.45
C LEU A 404 0.76 3.30 15.91
N LEU A 405 1.72 2.64 16.59
CA LEU A 405 1.55 2.18 17.97
C LEU A 405 1.38 3.34 18.96
N TYR A 406 2.29 4.31 18.98
CA TYR A 406 2.22 5.42 19.94
C TYR A 406 0.99 6.31 19.71
N CYS A 407 0.62 6.58 18.46
CA CYS A 407 -0.57 7.38 18.18
C CYS A 407 -1.87 6.63 18.47
N LEU A 408 -1.91 5.30 18.37
CA LEU A 408 -3.06 4.51 18.77
C LEU A 408 -3.22 4.44 20.30
N ILE A 409 -2.13 4.31 21.06
CA ILE A 409 -2.15 4.39 22.53
C ILE A 409 -2.68 5.77 22.99
N LEU A 410 -2.23 6.86 22.34
CA LEU A 410 -2.74 8.21 22.61
C LEU A 410 -4.21 8.36 22.21
N LEU A 411 -4.62 7.82 21.06
CA LEU A 411 -6.02 7.83 20.60
C LEU A 411 -6.93 7.17 21.64
N GLU A 412 -6.59 5.99 22.13
CA GLU A 412 -7.38 5.29 23.15
C GLU A 412 -7.40 6.00 24.51
N ALA A 413 -6.31 6.65 24.91
CA ALA A 413 -6.28 7.46 26.14
C ALA A 413 -7.20 8.70 26.04
N PHE A 414 -7.23 9.39 24.89
CA PHE A 414 -8.15 10.50 24.65
C PHE A 414 -9.59 10.02 24.44
N LEU A 415 -9.81 8.90 23.76
CA LEU A 415 -11.13 8.28 23.58
C LEU A 415 -11.73 7.83 24.93
N PHE A 416 -10.95 7.17 25.79
CA PHE A 416 -11.33 6.85 27.18
C PHE A 416 -11.81 8.10 27.93
N THR A 417 -11.00 9.17 27.87
CA THR A 417 -11.31 10.45 28.54
C THR A 417 -12.59 11.10 27.99
N LEU A 418 -12.75 11.09 26.67
CA LEU A 418 -13.93 11.59 25.97
C LEU A 418 -15.19 10.81 26.38
N LEU A 419 -15.14 9.47 26.37
CA LEU A 419 -16.26 8.60 26.73
C LEU A 419 -16.62 8.67 28.22
N LEU A 420 -15.66 8.81 29.13
CA LEU A 420 -15.94 9.09 30.55
C LEU A 420 -16.67 10.43 30.72
N ILE A 421 -16.21 11.50 30.07
CA ILE A 421 -16.85 12.82 30.17
C ILE A 421 -18.26 12.78 29.60
N VAL A 422 -18.47 12.15 28.43
CA VAL A 422 -19.82 11.99 27.83
C VAL A 422 -20.72 11.14 28.72
N SER A 423 -20.24 9.99 29.21
CA SER A 423 -21.02 9.12 30.11
C SER A 423 -21.40 9.83 31.42
N LYS A 424 -20.57 10.75 31.90
CA LYS A 424 -20.88 11.60 33.06
C LYS A 424 -21.83 12.77 32.76
N SER A 425 -21.92 13.21 31.50
CA SER A 425 -22.53 14.50 31.14
C SER A 425 -23.63 14.47 30.08
N TRP A 426 -23.99 13.30 29.54
CA TRP A 426 -25.00 13.16 28.47
C TRP A 426 -26.34 13.85 28.80
N HIS A 427 -26.73 13.86 30.08
CA HIS A 427 -27.94 14.51 30.58
C HIS A 427 -27.88 16.05 30.53
N LEU A 428 -26.69 16.66 30.48
CA LEU A 428 -26.48 18.11 30.36
C LEU A 428 -26.71 18.64 28.94
N PHE A 429 -26.72 17.75 27.93
CA PHE A 429 -27.12 18.07 26.56
C PHE A 429 -28.64 17.96 26.34
N ALA A 430 -29.43 17.90 27.42
CA ALA A 430 -30.84 18.21 27.33
C ALA A 430 -31.02 19.58 26.64
N ARG A 431 -31.92 19.65 25.66
CA ARG A 431 -32.41 20.93 25.16
C ARG A 431 -32.84 21.72 26.39
N LEU A 432 -32.30 22.93 26.58
CA LEU A 432 -33.12 23.94 27.22
C LEU A 432 -34.39 23.99 26.34
N GLN A 433 -35.57 24.00 26.96
CA GLN A 433 -36.77 24.38 26.24
C GLN A 433 -36.42 25.72 25.54
N SER A 434 -36.85 25.92 24.29
CA SER A 434 -36.76 27.30 23.79
C SER A 434 -37.60 28.13 24.75
N ASP A 435 -37.07 29.24 25.26
CA ASP A 435 -37.84 30.22 26.04
C ASP A 435 -38.78 30.99 25.09
N TYR A 436 -39.60 30.23 24.35
CA TYR A 436 -40.96 30.61 24.08
C TYR A 436 -41.68 30.46 25.43
N VAL A 437 -41.54 31.51 26.24
CA VAL A 437 -42.60 31.87 27.18
C VAL A 437 -43.84 31.98 26.32
N GLU A 438 -44.82 31.10 26.53
CA GLU A 438 -46.18 31.35 26.04
C GLU A 438 -46.58 32.68 26.69
N VAL A 439 -46.79 33.70 25.86
CA VAL A 439 -47.13 35.04 26.34
C VAL A 439 -48.45 34.90 27.08
N ASP A 440 -48.41 35.14 28.39
CA ASP A 440 -49.60 35.14 29.25
C ASP A 440 -50.61 36.09 28.62
N GLU A 441 -51.85 35.64 28.38
CA GLU A 441 -52.79 36.41 27.55
C GLU A 441 -53.32 37.68 28.24
N GLU A 442 -52.90 37.86 29.49
CA GLU A 442 -53.05 39.00 30.39
C GLU A 442 -51.83 39.97 30.38
N ASP A 443 -50.79 39.80 29.55
CA ASP A 443 -49.64 40.73 29.47
C ASP A 443 -50.08 42.17 29.14
N PRO A 444 -49.97 43.14 30.08
CA PRO A 444 -50.48 44.50 29.87
C PRO A 444 -49.75 45.30 28.78
N PHE A 445 -48.60 44.83 28.29
CA PHE A 445 -47.79 45.53 27.30
C PHE A 445 -48.18 45.24 25.84
N PHE A 446 -49.11 44.32 25.59
CA PHE A 446 -49.62 44.00 24.25
C PHE A 446 -51.15 44.09 24.15
N PRO A 447 -51.73 45.29 23.94
CA PRO A 447 -53.18 45.44 23.82
C PRO A 447 -53.74 44.68 22.60
N ARG A 448 -54.78 43.87 22.84
CA ARG A 448 -55.50 43.13 21.81
C ARG A 448 -56.27 44.07 20.88
N GLY A 449 -56.31 43.73 19.60
CA GLY A 449 -56.90 44.59 18.55
C GLY A 449 -58.43 44.62 18.54
N ASN A 450 -59.04 45.39 19.46
CA ASN A 450 -60.39 45.95 19.29
C ASN A 450 -60.61 47.21 20.14
N ASP A 451 -59.80 48.25 19.91
CA ASP A 451 -60.11 49.61 20.37
C ASP A 451 -59.86 50.61 19.22
N SER A 452 -60.93 51.24 18.74
CA SER A 452 -60.91 52.16 17.59
C SER A 452 -60.56 53.61 17.99
N THR A 453 -59.94 53.81 19.16
CA THR A 453 -59.55 55.12 19.70
C THR A 453 -58.20 55.10 20.42
N ILE A 454 -57.10 55.03 19.67
CA ILE A 454 -55.76 55.39 20.16
C ILE A 454 -55.21 56.49 19.24
N PRO A 455 -54.73 57.64 19.77
CA PRO A 455 -54.30 58.76 18.94
C PRO A 455 -52.98 58.47 18.21
N VAL A 456 -52.96 58.76 16.91
CA VAL A 456 -51.76 58.67 16.07
C VAL A 456 -50.90 59.94 16.26
N ASP A 457 -50.11 59.96 17.33
CA ASP A 457 -48.74 60.52 17.40
C ASP A 457 -48.27 60.64 18.86
N ILE A 458 -47.28 59.85 19.26
CA ILE A 458 -46.48 60.10 20.48
C ILE A 458 -44.97 59.93 20.22
N TYR A 459 -44.52 58.91 19.47
CA TYR A 459 -43.11 58.83 19.01
C TYR A 459 -42.97 58.30 17.58
N GLY A 460 -42.75 59.20 16.64
CA GLY A 460 -42.35 58.86 15.27
C GLY A 460 -40.84 58.64 15.13
N SER A 461 -40.43 57.41 14.75
CA SER A 461 -39.08 57.15 14.22
C SER A 461 -39.05 55.88 13.35
N HIS A 462 -39.29 56.03 12.05
CA HIS A 462 -39.11 54.96 11.08
C HIS A 462 -37.62 54.60 10.89
N VAL A 463 -37.16 53.47 11.45
CA VAL A 463 -35.83 52.90 11.12
C VAL A 463 -35.92 51.39 10.83
N LEU A 464 -36.04 51.08 9.54
CA LEU A 464 -35.72 49.83 8.83
C LEU A 464 -35.86 48.48 9.58
N ASN A 465 -36.89 47.69 9.24
CA ASN A 465 -36.85 46.23 9.28
C ASN A 465 -37.41 45.65 7.96
N PRO A 466 -36.58 45.12 7.03
CA PRO A 466 -36.99 44.86 5.65
C PRO A 466 -37.70 43.51 5.41
N ARG A 467 -38.15 42.79 6.45
CA ARG A 467 -38.54 41.38 6.34
C ARG A 467 -40.04 41.06 6.21
N THR A 468 -40.93 42.03 6.35
CA THR A 468 -42.40 41.80 6.39
C THR A 468 -43.12 41.87 5.05
N ARG A 469 -42.46 42.31 3.96
CA ARG A 469 -43.15 42.66 2.70
C ARG A 469 -43.51 41.49 1.77
N PHE A 470 -43.26 40.24 2.16
CA PHE A 470 -43.49 39.04 1.33
C PHE A 470 -44.56 38.08 1.86
N ALA A 471 -45.19 38.36 3.01
CA ALA A 471 -46.14 37.44 3.64
C ALA A 471 -47.62 37.66 3.23
N ASN A 472 -47.99 38.86 2.76
CA ASN A 472 -49.39 39.29 2.62
C ASN A 472 -49.79 39.59 1.16
N SER A 473 -49.42 38.73 0.19
CA SER A 473 -49.82 38.90 -1.22
C SER A 473 -50.31 37.64 -1.94
N LEU A 474 -50.55 36.54 -1.20
CA LEU A 474 -51.37 35.41 -1.65
C LEU A 474 -52.47 35.15 -0.61
N ASP A 475 -53.51 34.41 -1.02
CA ASP A 475 -54.61 33.90 -0.21
C ASP A 475 -55.55 34.93 0.46
N ARG A 476 -56.34 35.63 -0.37
CA ARG A 476 -57.76 35.90 -0.02
C ARG A 476 -58.67 36.07 -1.24
N THR A 477 -59.16 34.95 -1.78
CA THR A 477 -60.31 34.92 -2.72
C THR A 477 -61.23 33.75 -2.36
N GLU A 478 -62.18 34.00 -1.47
CA GLU A 478 -63.38 33.19 -1.28
C GLU A 478 -64.62 34.09 -1.34
N GLN A 479 -65.75 33.53 -1.78
CA GLN A 479 -66.94 34.28 -2.17
C GLN A 479 -67.94 34.40 -1.02
N SER A 480 -68.58 35.57 -0.90
CA SER A 480 -69.68 35.76 0.05
C SER A 480 -70.97 35.10 -0.46
N THR A 481 -71.58 34.24 0.35
CA THR A 481 -72.89 33.63 0.08
C THR A 481 -74.01 34.66 0.20
N GLY A 482 -74.78 34.88 -0.86
CA GLY A 482 -75.94 35.78 -0.84
C GLY A 482 -77.27 35.05 -0.71
N THR A 483 -78.11 35.46 0.26
CA THR A 483 -79.57 35.22 0.25
C THR A 483 -80.32 36.37 0.93
N THR A 484 -81.05 37.12 0.12
CA THR A 484 -82.35 37.79 0.41
C THR A 484 -82.73 38.16 1.84
N ASN A 485 -82.95 39.47 2.08
CA ASN A 485 -84.33 39.96 2.23
C ASN A 485 -84.47 41.49 2.04
N ALA A 486 -85.71 41.94 1.82
CA ALA A 486 -86.14 43.29 1.42
C ALA A 486 -85.75 44.40 2.43
N THR A 487 -85.71 45.71 2.10
CA THR A 487 -86.89 46.52 1.70
C THR A 487 -86.50 47.94 1.21
N CYS A 488 -87.24 48.47 0.22
CA CYS A 488 -87.43 49.87 -0.23
C CYS A 488 -86.30 50.94 -0.18
N GLY A 489 -86.11 51.65 -1.31
CA GLY A 489 -85.45 52.96 -1.36
C GLY A 489 -85.43 53.58 -2.77
N LEU A 490 -86.23 54.63 -3.03
CA LEU A 490 -86.28 55.36 -4.31
C LEU A 490 -85.39 56.62 -4.28
N ALA A 491 -84.60 56.84 -5.34
CA ALA A 491 -84.27 58.12 -6.03
C ALA A 491 -82.95 57.94 -6.81
N ASN A 492 -82.80 58.13 -8.12
CA ASN A 492 -83.26 59.12 -9.11
C ASN A 492 -82.25 60.26 -9.39
N GLY A 493 -81.46 60.11 -10.46
CA GLY A 493 -80.79 61.21 -11.19
C GLY A 493 -79.42 61.69 -10.68
N SER A 494 -78.62 62.44 -11.47
CA SER A 494 -78.73 62.78 -12.92
C SER A 494 -77.44 63.46 -13.43
N ILE A 495 -77.03 63.22 -14.70
CA ILE A 495 -76.51 64.20 -15.73
C ILE A 495 -75.43 65.25 -15.30
N ASN A 496 -74.31 65.53 -16.01
CA ASN A 496 -73.78 65.07 -17.30
C ASN A 496 -72.24 65.31 -17.46
N ASN A 497 -71.60 64.42 -18.22
CA ASN A 497 -70.63 64.63 -19.32
C ASN A 497 -69.92 65.99 -19.56
N HIS A 498 -68.60 65.91 -19.82
CA HIS A 498 -68.01 66.39 -21.09
C HIS A 498 -66.64 65.75 -21.44
N THR A 499 -66.64 64.89 -22.47
CA THR A 499 -65.68 64.76 -23.61
C THR A 499 -64.20 65.18 -23.45
N SER A 500 -63.21 64.42 -23.94
CA SER A 500 -63.10 64.02 -25.37
C SER A 500 -62.13 62.85 -25.67
N ALA A 501 -62.48 62.05 -26.70
CA ALA A 501 -61.62 61.32 -27.66
C ALA A 501 -60.66 60.22 -27.14
N SER A 502 -60.48 59.05 -27.78
CA SER A 502 -60.94 58.55 -29.10
C SER A 502 -61.36 57.07 -29.08
N THR A 503 -62.23 56.69 -30.02
CA THR A 503 -62.59 55.30 -30.41
C THR A 503 -61.41 54.58 -31.12
N ALA A 504 -61.25 53.25 -31.16
CA ALA A 504 -62.15 52.08 -31.09
C ALA A 504 -62.76 51.63 -32.44
N LEU A 505 -63.05 50.31 -32.52
CA LEU A 505 -63.48 49.45 -33.66
C LEU A 505 -62.32 48.96 -34.57
N LEU A 506 -62.06 47.66 -34.79
CA LEU A 506 -62.82 46.43 -35.12
C LEU A 506 -62.81 46.09 -36.62
N ASN A 507 -62.24 44.94 -36.99
CA ASN A 507 -62.96 43.97 -37.81
C ASN A 507 -62.45 42.52 -37.60
N SER A 508 -63.26 41.55 -38.03
CA SER A 508 -62.99 40.12 -38.10
C SER A 508 -62.50 39.72 -39.52
N ASN A 509 -62.18 38.47 -39.90
CA ASN A 509 -62.23 37.13 -39.27
C ASN A 509 -61.00 36.31 -39.72
N THR A 510 -60.49 35.37 -38.90
CA THR A 510 -60.07 34.03 -39.38
C THR A 510 -59.98 32.98 -38.26
N GLU A 511 -60.91 32.02 -38.31
CA GLU A 511 -60.80 30.58 -38.03
C GLU A 511 -59.96 30.01 -36.86
N SER A 512 -60.72 29.45 -35.91
CA SER A 512 -60.52 28.13 -35.30
C SER A 512 -59.51 27.94 -34.15
N SER A 513 -59.80 26.94 -33.31
CA SER A 513 -59.13 26.66 -32.04
C SER A 513 -58.62 25.22 -31.94
N THR A 514 -57.39 25.03 -31.43
CA THR A 514 -56.73 23.72 -31.15
C THR A 514 -56.38 22.92 -32.44
N PRO A 515 -55.45 21.90 -32.48
CA PRO A 515 -55.23 20.85 -31.48
C PRO A 515 -53.71 20.47 -31.27
N PRO A 516 -53.19 19.20 -31.18
CA PRO A 516 -52.14 18.86 -30.19
C PRO A 516 -50.95 17.99 -30.74
N TRP A 517 -50.26 17.25 -29.84
CA TRP A 517 -49.35 16.09 -30.06
C TRP A 517 -47.81 16.29 -30.23
N HIS A 518 -47.08 15.16 -30.26
CA HIS A 518 -45.63 15.00 -30.06
C HIS A 518 -44.80 14.79 -31.36
N ARG A 519 -43.47 15.00 -31.24
CA ARG A 519 -42.34 14.11 -31.66
C ARG A 519 -41.39 14.59 -32.79
N GLY A 520 -40.10 14.77 -32.44
CA GLY A 520 -38.92 14.71 -33.34
C GLY A 520 -38.71 15.91 -34.30
N LEU A 521 -37.64 15.99 -35.12
CA LEU A 521 -36.31 15.34 -35.12
C LEU A 521 -35.43 15.98 -36.25
N THR A 522 -34.08 16.02 -36.12
CA THR A 522 -33.07 16.23 -37.22
C THR A 522 -33.08 17.59 -38.00
N SER A 523 -32.05 18.06 -38.75
CA SER A 523 -30.65 17.63 -39.02
C SER A 523 -29.81 18.69 -39.80
N GLN A 524 -28.52 18.89 -39.43
CA GLN A 524 -27.29 19.13 -40.27
C GLN A 524 -27.28 20.25 -41.37
N PRO A 525 -26.14 20.55 -42.08
CA PRO A 525 -24.74 20.03 -42.03
C PRO A 525 -23.74 21.13 -41.50
N THR A 526 -22.43 21.30 -41.81
CA THR A 526 -21.51 20.75 -42.86
C THR A 526 -20.02 20.74 -42.44
N ALA A 527 -19.23 19.97 -43.19
CA ALA A 527 -17.81 19.58 -43.14
C ALA A 527 -16.67 20.64 -43.20
N SER A 528 -15.48 20.25 -42.72
CA SER A 528 -14.23 20.21 -43.53
C SER A 528 -13.13 19.34 -42.86
N SER A 529 -12.28 18.66 -43.64
CA SER A 529 -11.14 17.85 -43.13
C SER A 529 -10.09 17.51 -44.21
N THR A 530 -8.80 17.69 -43.89
CA THR A 530 -7.60 17.30 -44.66
C THR A 530 -6.35 17.42 -43.75
N ALA A 531 -5.20 16.75 -43.96
CA ALA A 531 -4.88 15.50 -44.66
C ALA A 531 -3.44 15.02 -44.32
N ASN A 532 -3.13 13.75 -44.63
CA ASN A 532 -1.80 13.15 -44.91
C ASN A 532 -0.75 12.92 -43.79
N ALA A 533 -0.35 11.65 -43.65
CA ALA A 533 1.02 11.20 -43.35
C ALA A 533 1.28 9.84 -44.06
N PRO A 534 2.43 9.61 -44.73
CA PRO A 534 2.74 8.38 -45.45
C PRO A 534 3.52 7.33 -44.60
N PRO A 535 3.60 6.06 -45.03
CA PRO A 535 4.26 4.99 -44.27
C PRO A 535 5.78 4.89 -44.50
N ALA A 536 6.48 4.27 -43.55
CA ALA A 536 7.88 3.84 -43.68
C ALA A 536 8.09 2.46 -43.01
N VAL A 537 9.11 1.73 -43.46
CA VAL A 537 9.41 0.35 -43.06
C VAL A 537 10.83 0.26 -42.53
N GLY A 538 11.06 -0.51 -41.46
CA GLY A 538 12.31 -1.26 -41.32
C GLY A 538 13.05 -1.23 -39.97
N THR A 539 13.71 -2.36 -39.75
CA THR A 539 14.97 -2.58 -39.00
C THR A 539 15.05 -2.23 -37.51
N SER A 540 15.28 -3.30 -36.74
CA SER A 540 15.86 -3.31 -35.40
C SER A 540 17.19 -2.54 -35.31
N SER A 541 17.45 -1.90 -34.17
CA SER A 541 18.79 -1.83 -33.58
C SER A 541 18.69 -1.78 -32.06
N MET A 542 19.57 -2.50 -31.38
CA MET A 542 19.89 -2.21 -29.98
C MET A 542 20.64 -0.87 -29.92
N MET A 543 20.50 -0.15 -28.81
CA MET A 543 21.51 0.82 -28.39
C MET A 543 21.54 0.94 -26.86
N HIS A 544 22.59 0.37 -26.25
CA HIS A 544 22.92 0.66 -24.86
C HIS A 544 23.48 2.08 -24.75
N THR A 545 22.86 2.92 -23.93
CA THR A 545 23.43 4.21 -23.53
C THR A 545 24.00 4.06 -22.12
N ALA A 546 25.32 3.91 -22.02
CA ALA A 546 26.00 4.05 -20.73
C ALA A 546 25.86 5.50 -20.23
N TYR A 547 25.64 5.69 -18.93
CA TYR A 547 25.67 7.00 -18.31
C TYR A 547 26.55 6.95 -17.06
N GLN A 548 27.60 7.77 -17.07
CA GLN A 548 28.56 7.89 -15.97
C GLN A 548 28.03 8.94 -14.97
N PRO A 549 28.20 8.73 -13.65
CA PRO A 549 27.46 9.52 -12.67
C PRO A 549 27.99 10.95 -12.55
N ASN A 550 27.07 11.88 -12.28
CA ASN A 550 27.40 13.19 -11.75
C ASN A 550 26.49 13.47 -10.54
N ILE A 551 27.02 14.14 -9.53
CA ILE A 551 26.39 14.31 -8.22
C ILE A 551 25.92 15.77 -8.13
N ASP A 552 24.63 16.01 -7.84
CA ASP A 552 24.16 17.00 -6.85
C ASP A 552 22.62 17.14 -6.81
N GLU A 553 22.06 16.87 -5.62
CA GLU A 553 20.81 17.43 -5.06
C GLU A 553 19.43 17.16 -5.78
N PRO A 554 18.24 17.57 -5.25
CA PRO A 554 17.39 16.53 -4.64
C PRO A 554 15.92 16.43 -5.09
N THR A 555 15.33 15.26 -4.81
CA THR A 555 13.90 15.00 -4.55
C THR A 555 12.85 15.36 -5.62
N THR A 556 12.41 14.35 -6.38
CA THR A 556 10.96 14.16 -6.64
C THR A 556 10.66 12.69 -7.02
N TYR A 557 9.85 11.99 -6.22
CA TYR A 557 9.40 10.62 -6.53
C TYR A 557 8.07 10.65 -7.29
N GLN A 558 8.12 10.46 -8.60
CA GLN A 558 6.95 10.40 -9.46
C GLN A 558 6.43 8.95 -9.57
N ARG A 559 5.15 8.73 -9.27
CA ARG A 559 4.50 7.41 -9.45
C ARG A 559 4.56 6.98 -10.92
N ARG A 560 4.93 5.73 -11.19
CA ARG A 560 4.45 4.99 -12.37
C ARG A 560 3.30 4.09 -11.93
N ASN A 561 2.14 4.27 -12.54
CA ASN A 561 1.13 3.22 -12.58
C ASN A 561 1.57 2.23 -13.68
N TYR A 562 1.56 0.94 -13.37
CA TYR A 562 1.41 -0.08 -14.41
C TYR A 562 -0.07 -0.47 -14.43
N GLN A 563 -0.64 -0.56 -15.62
CA GLN A 563 -2.03 -0.94 -15.83
C GLN A 563 -2.04 -2.10 -16.82
N GLU A 564 -2.66 -3.20 -16.42
CA GLU A 564 -2.69 -4.43 -17.20
C GLU A 564 -3.50 -4.26 -18.48
N GLN A 565 -3.06 -4.89 -19.57
CA GLN A 565 -3.95 -5.23 -20.67
C GLN A 565 -3.44 -6.50 -21.38
N PHE A 566 -4.24 -7.57 -21.26
CA PHE A 566 -4.17 -8.71 -22.17
C PHE A 566 -4.80 -8.32 -23.52
N ASP A 567 -4.26 -8.84 -24.63
CA ASP A 567 -5.03 -9.69 -25.56
C ASP A 567 -4.17 -10.17 -26.74
N VAL A 568 -4.43 -11.42 -27.17
CA VAL A 568 -3.89 -12.17 -28.33
C VAL A 568 -2.37 -12.39 -28.36
#